data_AF-A0A399YK27-F1
#
_entry.id   AF-A0A399YK27-F1
#
_cell.length_a   1.000
_cell.length_b   1.000
_cell.length_c   1.000
_cell.angle_alpha   90.00
_cell.angle_beta   90.00
_cell.angle_gamma   90.00
#
_symmetry.space_group_name_H-M   'P 1'
#
loop_
_entity.id
_entity.type
_entity.pdbx_description
1 polymer ?
#
loop_
_entity_poly.entity_id
_entity_poly.type
_entity_poly.pdbx_seq_one_letter_code
_entity_poly.pdbx_strand_id
1 'polypeptide(L)'
;MAAALTVGGVLVLAAGLWDMFRTLLHPTGQGVLSRMVMAGLWRFSRATGHRLLVVGPSGMLAVLLLWVLMQAVGWALIYLPHVPEGLVYSSGIDPADYSDAVESLYLSAVTLTTLGYGDVVPTDPWIRAVSPVEALTGFALLTAGLTWFTQIYRPLSRRRSLALELKALAGTCFADQLGEIQPEIVTRVLDTLTTEVGRVRIDFAQHSEGFYFQEKDPALSLPHQVTYLLRLRDSAVHAPGSAVRSSGGRLSVAVCQLSTVLDDTFLHVGAPPEEVLTAYATQHGHHRAPA
;
A
#
# COMPACT_ATOMS: atom_id res chain seq x y z
N MET A 1 35.95 -3.32 -15.27
CA MET A 1 35.28 -3.59 -13.97
C MET A 1 34.55 -2.35 -13.45
N ALA A 2 35.23 -1.21 -13.34
CA ALA A 2 34.64 0.09 -12.95
C ALA A 2 33.34 0.44 -13.69
N ALA A 3 33.36 0.47 -15.04
CA ALA A 3 32.16 0.78 -15.82
C ALA A 3 30.98 -0.17 -15.58
N ALA A 4 31.25 -1.46 -15.32
CA ALA A 4 30.19 -2.43 -15.03
C ALA A 4 29.54 -2.19 -13.67
N LEU A 5 30.33 -1.83 -12.65
CA LEU A 5 29.83 -1.46 -11.32
C LEU A 5 28.99 -0.18 -11.39
N THR A 6 29.48 0.85 -12.09
CA THR A 6 28.74 2.10 -12.27
C THR A 6 27.41 1.87 -13.01
N VAL A 7 27.42 1.12 -14.12
CA VAL A 7 26.20 0.77 -14.85
C VAL A 7 25.25 -0.04 -13.97
N GLY A 8 25.76 -1.01 -13.22
CA GLY A 8 24.96 -1.79 -12.26
C GLY A 8 24.32 -0.90 -11.19
N GLY A 9 25.08 0.03 -10.62
CA GLY A 9 24.59 1.01 -9.67
C GLY A 9 23.47 1.87 -10.25
N VAL A 10 23.69 2.47 -11.42
CA VAL A 10 22.67 3.27 -12.12
C VAL A 10 21.39 2.47 -12.39
N LEU A 11 21.50 1.20 -12.77
CA LEU A 11 20.33 0.32 -12.97
C LEU A 11 19.56 0.07 -11.67
N VAL A 12 20.26 -0.16 -10.55
CA VAL A 12 19.63 -0.32 -9.23
C VAL A 12 18.92 0.96 -8.81
N LEU A 13 19.57 2.12 -9.00
CA LEU A 13 18.97 3.42 -8.71
C LEU A 13 17.70 3.67 -9.54
N ALA A 14 17.79 3.44 -10.85
CA ALA A 14 16.66 3.59 -11.75
C ALA A 14 15.51 2.65 -11.38
N ALA A 15 15.81 1.39 -11.03
CA ALA A 15 14.80 0.42 -10.60
C ALA A 15 14.10 0.85 -9.30
N GLY A 16 14.85 1.34 -8.31
CA GLY A 16 14.29 1.82 -7.03
C GLY A 16 13.42 3.06 -7.22
N LEU A 17 13.91 4.06 -7.96
CA LEU A 17 13.16 5.28 -8.25
C LEU A 17 11.93 5.01 -9.13
N TRP A 18 12.03 4.08 -10.07
CA TRP A 18 10.90 3.67 -10.91
C TRP A 18 9.82 2.96 -10.09
N ASP A 19 10.20 2.07 -9.17
CA ASP A 19 9.27 1.39 -8.28
C ASP A 19 8.57 2.38 -7.33
N MET A 20 9.34 3.32 -6.76
CA MET A 20 8.81 4.42 -5.96
C MET A 20 7.84 5.29 -6.77
N PHE A 21 8.23 5.72 -7.97
CA PHE A 21 7.39 6.53 -8.85
C PHE A 21 6.07 5.82 -9.18
N ARG A 22 6.12 4.53 -9.53
CA ARG A 22 4.88 3.79 -9.79
C ARG A 22 4.02 3.72 -8.54
N THR A 23 4.59 3.32 -7.41
CA THR A 23 3.84 3.14 -6.16
C THR A 23 3.22 4.42 -5.63
N LEU A 24 3.89 5.57 -5.78
CA LEU A 24 3.45 6.82 -5.16
C LEU A 24 2.74 7.79 -6.12
N LEU A 25 3.15 7.83 -7.40
CA LEU A 25 2.70 8.84 -8.35
C LEU A 25 1.79 8.27 -9.44
N HIS A 26 1.76 6.95 -9.65
CA HIS A 26 0.92 6.34 -10.68
C HIS A 26 -0.45 5.94 -10.11
N PRO A 27 -1.57 6.57 -10.53
CA PRO A 27 -2.88 6.42 -9.87
C PRO A 27 -3.48 4.99 -9.86
N THR A 28 -2.95 4.08 -10.66
CA THR A 28 -3.52 2.73 -10.87
C THR A 28 -2.48 1.61 -10.77
N GLY A 29 -1.23 1.91 -10.39
CA GLY A 29 -0.14 0.95 -10.48
C GLY A 29 0.66 0.82 -9.18
N GLN A 30 0.67 -0.36 -8.58
CA GLN A 30 1.71 -0.69 -7.60
C GLN A 30 3.05 -0.94 -8.31
N GLY A 31 4.15 -0.48 -7.74
CA GLY A 31 5.49 -0.95 -8.07
C GLY A 31 5.59 -2.47 -7.92
N VAL A 32 6.36 -3.12 -8.80
CA VAL A 32 6.52 -4.58 -8.80
C VAL A 32 7.21 -5.04 -7.53
N LEU A 33 8.28 -4.35 -7.11
CA LEU A 33 9.03 -4.70 -5.91
C LEU A 33 8.19 -4.45 -4.66
N SER A 34 7.53 -3.30 -4.60
CA SER A 34 6.60 -2.96 -3.52
C SER A 34 5.50 -4.01 -3.34
N ARG A 35 4.88 -4.44 -4.46
CA ARG A 35 3.87 -5.51 -4.45
C ARG A 35 4.45 -6.82 -3.96
N MET A 36 5.64 -7.20 -4.42
CA MET A 36 6.28 -8.45 -4.01
C MET A 36 6.57 -8.48 -2.52
N VAL A 37 7.09 -7.39 -1.95
CA VAL A 37 7.35 -7.26 -0.51
C VAL A 37 6.05 -7.37 0.29
N MET A 38 5.03 -6.60 -0.10
CA MET A 38 3.72 -6.62 0.59
C MET A 38 3.05 -8.00 0.51
N ALA A 39 3.03 -8.62 -0.67
CA ALA A 39 2.44 -9.93 -0.86
C ALA A 39 3.23 -11.04 -0.14
N GLY A 40 4.56 -10.93 -0.06
CA GLY A 40 5.42 -11.81 0.72
C GLY A 40 5.11 -11.71 2.22
N LEU A 41 5.05 -10.48 2.74
CA LEU A 41 4.71 -10.23 4.14
C LEU A 41 3.29 -10.69 4.47
N TRP A 42 2.34 -10.52 3.55
CA TRP A 42 0.97 -11.01 3.67
C TRP A 42 0.92 -12.54 3.73
N ARG A 43 1.61 -13.24 2.83
CA ARG A 43 1.70 -14.70 2.82
C ARG A 43 2.29 -15.23 4.14
N PHE A 44 3.34 -14.59 4.65
CA PHE A 44 3.95 -14.94 5.93
C PHE A 44 3.02 -14.70 7.12
N SER A 45 2.30 -13.57 7.12
CA SER A 45 1.28 -13.27 8.14
C SER A 45 0.16 -14.33 8.13
N ARG A 46 -0.34 -14.72 6.95
CA ARG A 46 -1.35 -15.79 6.85
C ARG A 46 -0.82 -17.12 7.37
N ALA A 47 0.40 -17.50 7.01
CA ALA A 47 1.02 -18.74 7.47
C ALA A 47 1.19 -18.80 9.00
N THR A 48 1.36 -17.65 9.64
CA THR A 48 1.48 -17.53 11.10
C THR A 48 0.14 -17.28 11.81
N GLY A 49 -0.99 -17.39 11.11
CA GLY A 49 -2.33 -17.19 11.66
C GLY A 49 -2.61 -15.74 12.05
N HIS A 50 -2.06 -14.78 11.31
CA HIS A 50 -2.22 -13.34 11.52
C HIS A 50 -1.76 -12.83 12.90
N ARG A 51 -0.82 -13.53 13.54
CA ARG A 51 -0.22 -13.09 14.82
C ARG A 51 0.49 -11.74 14.70
N LEU A 52 1.02 -11.43 13.53
CA LEU A 52 1.60 -10.12 13.21
C LEU A 52 0.49 -9.16 12.81
N LEU A 53 -0.08 -8.52 13.81
CA LEU A 53 -1.24 -7.66 13.64
C LEU A 53 -0.94 -6.31 12.92
N VAL A 54 0.34 -6.07 12.60
CA VAL A 54 0.85 -4.81 12.02
C VAL A 54 1.22 -4.97 10.53
N VAL A 55 0.64 -5.94 9.81
CA VAL A 55 1.06 -6.28 8.42
C VAL A 55 1.06 -5.07 7.48
N GLY A 56 -0.01 -4.26 7.50
CA GLY A 56 -0.13 -3.07 6.66
C GLY A 56 0.99 -2.04 6.92
N PRO A 57 1.06 -1.44 8.12
CA PRO A 57 2.11 -0.47 8.45
C PRO A 57 3.53 -1.02 8.34
N SER A 58 3.77 -2.27 8.77
CA SER A 58 5.07 -2.92 8.65
C SER A 58 5.46 -3.17 7.20
N GLY A 59 4.50 -3.52 6.34
CA GLY A 59 4.72 -3.66 4.91
C GLY A 59 5.12 -2.34 4.26
N MET A 60 4.45 -1.24 4.61
CA MET A 60 4.81 0.09 4.12
C MET A 60 6.22 0.49 4.54
N LEU A 61 6.57 0.23 5.82
CA LEU A 61 7.91 0.48 6.32
C LEU A 61 8.97 -0.39 5.60
N ALA A 62 8.67 -1.67 5.36
CA ALA A 62 9.57 -2.58 4.65
C ALA A 62 9.82 -2.12 3.20
N VAL A 63 8.80 -1.62 2.51
CA VAL A 63 8.93 -1.05 1.17
C VAL A 63 9.81 0.22 1.19
N LEU A 64 9.58 1.11 2.16
CA LEU A 64 10.40 2.31 2.32
C LEU A 64 11.88 1.96 2.57
N LEU A 65 12.13 1.01 3.47
CA LEU A 65 13.48 0.52 3.75
C LEU A 65 14.11 -0.13 2.52
N LEU A 66 13.34 -0.89 1.74
CA LEU A 66 13.83 -1.47 0.48
C LEU A 66 14.29 -0.37 -0.48
N TRP A 67 13.51 0.70 -0.67
CA TRP A 67 13.90 1.80 -1.55
C TRP A 67 15.15 2.52 -1.04
N VAL A 68 15.25 2.79 0.27
CA VAL A 68 16.46 3.39 0.88
C VAL A 68 17.68 2.50 0.66
N LEU A 69 17.55 1.19 0.88
CA LEU A 69 18.65 0.24 0.69
C LEU A 69 19.06 0.12 -0.78
N MET A 70 18.11 0.09 -1.71
CA MET A 70 18.40 0.10 -3.14
C MET A 70 19.16 1.38 -3.53
N GLN A 71 18.73 2.53 -3.01
CA GLN A 71 19.38 3.80 -3.31
C GLN A 71 20.80 3.85 -2.72
N ALA A 72 20.99 3.39 -1.48
CA ALA A 72 22.29 3.32 -0.83
C ALA A 72 23.24 2.37 -1.57
N VAL A 73 22.76 1.17 -1.93
CA VAL A 73 23.57 0.19 -2.67
C VAL A 73 23.91 0.68 -4.07
N GLY A 74 22.97 1.28 -4.80
CA GLY A 74 23.25 1.73 -6.16
C GLY A 74 24.22 2.91 -6.22
N TRP A 75 24.17 3.84 -5.26
CA TRP A 75 25.18 4.90 -5.12
C TRP A 75 26.52 4.34 -4.66
N ALA A 76 26.54 3.41 -3.69
CA ALA A 76 27.77 2.73 -3.27
C ALA A 76 28.48 2.06 -4.46
N LEU A 77 27.73 1.38 -5.35
CA LEU A 77 28.28 0.79 -6.57
C LEU A 77 28.85 1.82 -7.56
N ILE A 78 28.32 3.05 -7.58
CA ILE A 78 28.84 4.15 -8.40
C ILE A 78 30.12 4.72 -7.80
N TYR A 79 30.22 4.80 -6.48
CA TYR A 79 31.40 5.31 -5.78
C TYR A 79 32.54 4.31 -5.68
N LEU A 80 32.23 3.02 -5.57
CA LEU A 80 33.21 1.94 -5.38
C LEU A 80 34.43 2.00 -6.31
N PRO A 81 34.31 2.30 -7.62
CA PRO A 81 35.49 2.39 -8.50
C PRO A 81 36.43 3.56 -8.23
N HIS A 82 36.02 4.53 -7.41
CA HIS A 82 36.77 5.74 -7.07
C HIS A 82 37.28 5.72 -5.62
N VAL A 83 36.99 4.65 -4.86
CA VAL A 83 37.52 4.46 -3.51
C VAL A 83 38.84 3.68 -3.60
N PRO A 84 39.89 4.06 -2.84
CA PRO A 84 40.00 5.23 -1.97
C PRO A 84 40.55 6.50 -2.68
N GLU A 85 41.05 6.38 -3.91
CA GLU A 85 41.85 7.43 -4.58
C GLU A 85 41.09 8.75 -4.82
N GLY A 86 39.77 8.72 -4.95
CA GLY A 86 38.89 9.86 -5.15
C GLY A 86 38.33 10.47 -3.86
N LEU A 87 38.81 10.03 -2.68
CA LEU A 87 38.35 10.46 -1.36
C LEU A 87 39.49 11.05 -0.53
N VAL A 88 39.16 11.99 0.36
CA VAL A 88 40.03 12.47 1.43
C VAL A 88 39.41 12.14 2.77
N TYR A 89 40.24 11.60 3.65
CA TYR A 89 39.88 11.11 4.97
C TYR A 89 40.38 12.09 6.04
N SER A 90 39.59 12.26 7.10
CA SER A 90 39.96 13.06 8.25
C SER A 90 41.16 12.47 8.99
N SER A 91 41.90 13.33 9.70
CA SER A 91 43.08 12.93 10.47
C SER A 91 42.71 11.86 11.51
N GLY A 92 43.37 10.69 11.44
CA GLY A 92 43.15 9.57 12.35
C GLY A 92 42.34 8.42 11.76
N ILE A 93 41.87 8.53 10.51
CA ILE A 93 41.23 7.44 9.76
C ILE A 93 42.23 6.95 8.71
N ASP A 94 42.63 5.68 8.80
CA ASP A 94 43.42 5.02 7.76
C ASP A 94 42.47 4.30 6.79
N PRO A 95 42.45 4.66 5.50
CA PRO A 95 41.63 3.98 4.50
C PRO A 95 41.92 2.48 4.39
N ALA A 96 43.14 2.05 4.73
CA ALA A 96 43.53 0.64 4.68
C ALA A 96 42.84 -0.23 5.75
N ASP A 97 42.28 0.38 6.81
CA ASP A 97 41.56 -0.33 7.86
C ASP A 97 40.15 -0.79 7.43
N TYR A 98 39.64 -0.25 6.33
CA TYR A 98 38.29 -0.49 5.83
C TYR A 98 38.31 -1.05 4.41
N SER A 99 37.38 -1.95 4.10
CA SER A 99 37.23 -2.41 2.71
C SER A 99 36.57 -1.34 1.86
N ASP A 100 37.02 -1.16 0.61
CA ASP A 100 36.45 -0.20 -0.35
C ASP A 100 34.91 -0.31 -0.49
N ALA A 101 34.38 -1.53 -0.40
CA ALA A 101 32.94 -1.80 -0.47
C ALA A 101 32.17 -1.20 0.71
N VAL A 102 32.65 -1.43 1.94
CA VAL A 102 32.04 -0.87 3.15
C VAL A 102 32.16 0.64 3.16
N GLU A 103 33.30 1.17 2.72
CA GLU A 103 33.58 2.60 2.65
C GLU A 103 32.66 3.32 1.64
N SER A 104 32.49 2.74 0.44
CA SER A 104 31.56 3.26 -0.57
C SER A 104 30.11 3.26 -0.09
N LEU A 105 29.70 2.24 0.68
CA LEU A 105 28.37 2.14 1.27
C LEU A 105 28.20 3.14 2.41
N TYR A 106 29.23 3.35 3.23
CA TYR A 106 29.24 4.35 4.29
C TYR A 106 29.06 5.76 3.71
N LEU A 107 29.88 6.14 2.72
CA LEU A 107 29.79 7.43 2.03
C LEU A 107 28.39 7.64 1.43
N SER A 108 27.86 6.63 0.75
CA SER A 108 26.50 6.69 0.20
C SER A 108 25.46 6.85 1.29
N ALA A 109 25.47 6.03 2.33
CA ALA A 109 24.49 6.09 3.40
C ALA A 109 24.47 7.46 4.08
N VAL A 110 25.65 8.00 4.44
CA VAL A 110 25.80 9.29 5.11
C VAL A 110 25.36 10.46 4.23
N THR A 111 25.61 10.39 2.91
CA THR A 111 25.18 11.39 1.94
C THR A 111 23.68 11.31 1.68
N LEU A 112 23.16 10.10 1.44
CA LEU A 112 21.75 9.83 1.17
C LEU A 112 20.85 10.24 2.34
N THR A 113 21.25 9.95 3.58
CA THR A 113 20.48 10.34 4.77
C THR A 113 20.73 11.79 5.18
N THR A 114 21.52 12.56 4.40
CA THR A 114 21.88 13.96 4.70
C THR A 114 22.61 14.16 6.03
N LEU A 115 23.25 13.11 6.54
CA LEU A 115 23.93 13.12 7.83
C LEU A 115 25.28 13.85 7.74
N GLY A 116 26.03 13.59 6.67
CA GLY A 116 27.22 14.36 6.29
C GLY A 116 28.26 14.55 7.41
N TYR A 117 28.74 13.47 8.04
CA TYR A 117 29.73 13.54 9.13
C TYR A 117 30.99 14.34 8.78
N GLY A 118 31.38 14.36 7.49
CA GLY A 118 32.52 15.14 7.00
C GLY A 118 33.87 14.50 7.30
N ASP A 119 33.86 13.28 7.83
CA ASP A 119 35.03 12.45 8.08
C ASP A 119 35.62 11.88 6.78
N VAL A 120 34.78 11.65 5.77
CA VAL A 120 35.14 11.22 4.42
C VAL A 120 34.54 12.19 3.41
N VAL A 121 35.39 12.81 2.59
CA VAL A 121 34.99 13.86 1.64
C VAL A 121 35.43 13.48 0.23
N PRO A 122 34.52 13.47 -0.77
CA PRO A 122 34.91 13.23 -2.14
C PRO A 122 35.76 14.39 -2.68
N THR A 123 36.89 14.06 -3.31
CA THR A 123 37.75 15.02 -4.02
C THR A 123 37.64 14.91 -5.53
N ASP A 124 37.21 13.75 -6.04
CA ASP A 124 36.92 13.55 -7.45
C ASP A 124 35.85 14.57 -7.94
N PRO A 125 36.13 15.38 -8.98
CA PRO A 125 35.20 16.39 -9.48
C PRO A 125 33.83 15.84 -9.86
N TRP A 126 33.78 14.62 -10.40
CA TRP A 126 32.53 13.98 -10.81
C TRP A 126 31.69 13.58 -9.59
N ILE A 127 32.32 12.96 -8.58
CA ILE A 127 31.62 12.54 -7.35
C ILE A 127 31.12 13.77 -6.59
N ARG A 128 31.93 14.84 -6.52
CA ARG A 128 31.51 16.10 -5.90
C ARG A 128 30.33 16.77 -6.61
N ALA A 129 30.23 16.63 -7.92
CA ALA A 129 29.12 17.18 -8.68
C ALA A 129 27.82 16.37 -8.48
N VAL A 130 27.93 15.05 -8.32
CA VAL A 130 26.77 14.17 -8.22
C VAL A 130 26.27 13.94 -6.78
N SER A 131 27.13 14.06 -5.76
CA SER A 131 26.74 13.82 -4.36
C SER A 131 25.61 14.72 -3.83
N PRO A 132 25.44 15.99 -4.26
CA PRO A 132 24.26 16.76 -3.89
C PRO A 132 22.96 16.18 -4.47
N VAL A 133 23.03 15.53 -5.63
CA VAL A 133 21.87 14.86 -6.25
C VAL A 133 21.48 13.63 -5.44
N GLU A 134 22.44 12.89 -4.89
CA GLU A 134 22.16 11.79 -3.95
C GLU A 134 21.41 12.29 -2.72
N ALA A 135 21.92 13.36 -2.08
CA ALA A 135 21.28 13.94 -0.89
C ALA A 135 19.85 14.43 -1.19
N LEU A 136 19.63 15.11 -2.33
CA LEU A 136 18.30 15.51 -2.78
C LEU A 136 17.38 14.31 -3.02
N THR A 137 17.91 13.23 -3.57
CA THR A 137 17.17 11.99 -3.84
C THR A 137 16.72 11.35 -2.53
N GLY A 138 17.61 11.26 -1.53
CA GLY A 138 17.29 10.72 -0.21
C GLY A 138 16.25 11.57 0.52
N PHE A 139 16.39 12.90 0.48
CA PHE A 139 15.40 13.82 1.02
C PHE A 139 14.03 13.66 0.36
N ALA A 140 13.97 13.60 -0.97
CA ALA A 140 12.73 13.39 -1.73
C ALA A 140 12.09 12.04 -1.39
N LEU A 141 12.87 10.97 -1.30
CA LEU A 141 12.41 9.62 -0.97
C LEU A 141 11.80 9.56 0.43
N LEU A 142 12.48 10.11 1.45
CA LEU A 142 11.95 10.15 2.82
C LEU A 142 10.69 11.01 2.91
N THR A 143 10.67 12.17 2.25
CA THR A 143 9.50 13.07 2.21
C THR A 143 8.31 12.38 1.55
N ALA A 144 8.53 11.69 0.42
CA ALA A 144 7.50 10.97 -0.29
C ALA A 144 6.99 9.77 0.52
N GLY A 145 7.88 9.03 1.18
CA GLY A 145 7.53 7.93 2.09
C GLY A 145 6.67 8.38 3.28
N LEU A 146 7.02 9.50 3.92
CA LEU A 146 6.20 10.09 4.99
C LEU A 146 4.82 10.53 4.47
N THR A 147 4.79 11.16 3.29
CA THR A 147 3.54 11.59 2.65
C THR A 147 2.64 10.39 2.34
N TRP A 148 3.21 9.30 1.84
CA TRP A 148 2.49 8.05 1.59
C TRP A 148 1.87 7.48 2.88
N PHE A 149 2.65 7.47 3.97
CA PHE A 149 2.18 7.00 5.28
C PHE A 149 1.04 7.86 5.85
N THR A 150 0.99 9.16 5.54
CA THR A 150 -0.12 10.02 6.00
C THR A 150 -1.36 9.92 5.10
N GLN A 151 -1.18 9.65 3.80
CA GLN A 151 -2.28 9.53 2.85
C GLN A 151 -3.15 8.29 3.10
N ILE A 152 -2.57 7.18 3.56
CA ILE A 152 -3.30 5.91 3.79
C ILE A 152 -4.42 6.03 4.84
N TYR A 153 -4.32 6.97 5.79
CA TYR A 153 -5.33 7.14 6.83
C TYR A 153 -6.69 7.57 6.28
N ARG A 154 -6.74 8.33 5.17
CA ARG A 154 -7.99 8.80 4.59
C ARG A 154 -8.83 7.65 4.01
N PRO A 155 -8.30 6.79 3.11
CA PRO A 155 -8.95 5.56 2.67
C PRO A 155 -9.38 4.64 3.81
N LEU A 156 -8.51 4.42 4.80
CA LEU A 156 -8.81 3.56 5.93
C LEU A 156 -9.98 4.10 6.77
N SER A 157 -10.02 5.42 7.00
CA SER A 157 -11.12 6.06 7.72
C SER A 157 -12.47 5.89 6.99
N ARG A 158 -12.50 6.08 5.66
CA ARG A 158 -13.70 5.87 4.85
C ARG A 158 -14.15 4.41 4.83
N ARG A 159 -13.22 3.47 4.73
CA ARG A 159 -13.51 2.03 4.81
C ARG A 159 -14.16 1.68 6.16
N ARG A 160 -13.65 2.25 7.25
CA ARG A 160 -14.18 2.07 8.61
C ARG A 160 -15.56 2.69 8.79
N SER A 161 -15.82 3.88 8.21
CA SER A 161 -17.14 4.50 8.29
C SER A 161 -18.20 3.66 7.58
N LEU A 162 -17.89 3.12 6.39
CA LEU A 162 -18.78 2.20 5.69
C LEU A 162 -19.05 0.92 6.51
N ALA A 163 -18.02 0.35 7.14
CA ALA A 163 -18.19 -0.83 7.99
C ALA A 163 -19.13 -0.54 9.18
N LEU A 164 -18.96 0.59 9.86
CA LEU A 164 -19.83 1.00 10.97
C LEU A 164 -21.27 1.24 10.52
N GLU A 165 -21.48 1.87 9.36
CA GLU A 165 -22.80 2.10 8.80
C GLU A 165 -23.50 0.77 8.47
N LEU A 166 -22.80 -0.16 7.82
CA LEU A 166 -23.31 -1.50 7.54
C LEU A 166 -23.65 -2.25 8.82
N LYS A 167 -22.80 -2.17 9.85
CA LYS A 167 -23.07 -2.79 11.16
C LYS A 167 -24.30 -2.18 11.83
N ALA A 168 -24.47 -0.86 11.77
CA ALA A 168 -25.63 -0.17 12.36
C ALA A 168 -26.93 -0.62 11.69
N LEU A 169 -26.94 -0.70 10.35
CA LEU A 169 -28.08 -1.22 9.59
C LEU A 169 -28.35 -2.70 9.86
N ALA A 170 -27.29 -3.51 10.04
CA ALA A 170 -27.43 -4.91 10.43
C ALA A 170 -28.06 -5.06 11.82
N GLY A 171 -27.67 -4.20 12.77
CA GLY A 171 -28.20 -4.20 14.14
C GLY A 171 -29.68 -3.85 14.24
N THR A 172 -30.26 -3.18 13.24
CA THR A 172 -31.69 -2.88 13.17
C THR A 172 -32.47 -3.80 12.23
N CYS A 173 -31.83 -4.85 11.69
CA CYS A 173 -32.41 -5.74 10.68
C CYS A 173 -33.00 -4.98 9.47
N PHE A 174 -32.36 -3.89 9.05
CA PHE A 174 -32.88 -2.99 8.00
C PHE A 174 -33.19 -3.72 6.69
N ALA A 175 -32.38 -4.70 6.30
CA ALA A 175 -32.58 -5.52 5.10
C ALA A 175 -33.89 -6.34 5.11
N ASP A 176 -34.44 -6.65 6.29
CA ASP A 176 -35.67 -7.43 6.44
C ASP A 176 -36.92 -6.54 6.44
N GLN A 177 -36.76 -5.24 6.70
CA GLN A 177 -37.84 -4.27 6.89
C GLN A 177 -38.03 -3.34 5.68
N LEU A 178 -37.37 -3.61 4.54
CA LEU A 178 -37.40 -2.72 3.37
C LEU A 178 -38.82 -2.45 2.83
N GLY A 179 -39.75 -3.39 3.02
CA GLY A 179 -41.15 -3.23 2.60
C GLY A 179 -42.04 -2.47 3.59
N GLU A 180 -41.59 -2.32 4.84
CA GLU A 180 -42.32 -1.63 5.90
C GLU A 180 -41.92 -0.15 6.00
N ILE A 181 -40.69 0.16 5.59
CA ILE A 181 -40.12 1.51 5.62
C ILE A 181 -40.58 2.30 4.40
N GLN A 182 -40.77 3.61 4.56
CA GLN A 182 -41.10 4.51 3.46
C GLN A 182 -40.05 4.41 2.33
N PRO A 183 -40.48 4.23 1.06
CA PRO A 183 -39.57 4.05 -0.07
C PRO A 183 -38.47 5.11 -0.17
N GLU A 184 -38.79 6.36 0.16
CA GLU A 184 -37.87 7.52 0.09
C GLU A 184 -36.71 7.40 1.08
N ILE A 185 -36.97 6.82 2.27
CA ILE A 185 -35.95 6.57 3.29
C ILE A 185 -35.04 5.43 2.81
N VAL A 186 -35.64 4.36 2.28
CA VAL A 186 -34.89 3.21 1.78
C VAL A 186 -33.99 3.62 0.61
N THR A 187 -34.51 4.33 -0.38
CA THR A 187 -33.71 4.78 -1.53
C THR A 187 -32.57 5.69 -1.10
N ARG A 188 -32.80 6.58 -0.12
CA ARG A 188 -31.74 7.46 0.40
C ARG A 188 -30.59 6.67 1.03
N VAL A 189 -30.90 5.67 1.87
CA VAL A 189 -29.88 4.82 2.50
C VAL A 189 -29.12 4.03 1.44
N LEU A 190 -29.82 3.40 0.48
CA LEU A 190 -29.19 2.64 -0.59
C LEU A 190 -28.29 3.49 -1.50
N ASP A 191 -28.70 4.72 -1.82
CA ASP A 191 -27.93 5.63 -2.67
C ASP A 191 -26.69 6.18 -1.94
N THR A 192 -26.80 6.43 -0.63
CA THR A 192 -25.64 6.76 0.23
C THR A 192 -24.64 5.61 0.24
N LEU A 193 -25.10 4.38 0.52
CA LEU A 193 -24.25 3.19 0.52
C LEU A 193 -23.61 2.94 -0.86
N THR A 194 -24.35 3.16 -1.95
CA THR A 194 -23.83 3.05 -3.31
C THR A 194 -22.64 4.00 -3.51
N THR A 195 -22.77 5.24 -3.02
CA THR A 195 -21.71 6.25 -3.08
C THR A 195 -20.50 5.86 -2.23
N GLU A 196 -20.71 5.39 -1.00
CA GLU A 196 -19.61 4.97 -0.11
C GLU A 196 -18.88 3.72 -0.63
N VAL A 197 -19.61 2.72 -1.15
CA VAL A 197 -19.02 1.56 -1.83
C VAL A 197 -18.20 2.00 -3.04
N GLY A 198 -18.72 2.95 -3.83
CA GLY A 198 -18.00 3.53 -4.96
C GLY A 198 -16.70 4.23 -4.57
N ARG A 199 -16.69 4.95 -3.43
CA ARG A 199 -15.48 5.58 -2.88
C ARG A 199 -14.47 4.54 -2.42
N VAL A 200 -14.91 3.51 -1.69
CA VAL A 200 -14.03 2.42 -1.23
C VAL A 200 -13.42 1.66 -2.41
N ARG A 201 -14.17 1.44 -3.50
CA ARG A 201 -13.63 0.86 -4.74
C ARG A 201 -12.49 1.72 -5.31
N ILE A 202 -12.68 3.03 -5.40
CA ILE A 202 -11.64 3.95 -5.89
C ILE A 202 -10.42 3.91 -4.96
N ASP A 203 -10.67 3.92 -3.65
CA ASP A 203 -9.64 3.83 -2.63
C ASP A 203 -8.80 2.54 -2.79
N PHE A 204 -9.40 1.38 -3.08
CA PHE A 204 -8.65 0.14 -3.36
C PHE A 204 -7.85 0.19 -4.66
N ALA A 205 -8.37 0.85 -5.71
CA ALA A 205 -7.66 0.99 -6.98
C ALA A 205 -6.45 1.93 -6.88
N GLN A 206 -6.52 2.97 -6.04
CA GLN A 206 -5.47 3.97 -5.86
C GLN A 206 -4.49 3.63 -4.72
N HIS A 207 -4.99 3.09 -3.61
CA HIS A 207 -4.25 2.81 -2.37
C HIS A 207 -4.34 1.32 -2.05
N SER A 208 -3.88 0.55 -3.01
CA SER A 208 -3.85 -0.91 -2.98
C SER A 208 -3.13 -1.53 -1.75
N GLU A 209 -2.19 -0.81 -1.13
CA GLU A 209 -1.59 -1.16 0.16
C GLU A 209 -2.61 -1.24 1.31
N GLY A 210 -3.73 -0.51 1.21
CA GLY A 210 -4.85 -0.54 2.14
C GLY A 210 -5.52 -1.92 2.24
N PHE A 211 -5.36 -2.77 1.23
CA PHE A 211 -5.78 -4.16 1.29
C PHE A 211 -5.08 -4.92 2.42
N TYR A 212 -3.79 -4.68 2.67
CA TYR A 212 -3.04 -5.43 3.69
C TYR A 212 -3.28 -4.95 5.12
N PHE A 213 -4.08 -3.90 5.31
CA PHE A 213 -4.45 -3.38 6.63
C PHE A 213 -5.57 -4.18 7.26
N GLN A 214 -5.29 -4.71 8.45
CA GLN A 214 -6.23 -5.47 9.27
C GLN A 214 -6.85 -4.59 10.35
N GLU A 215 -8.12 -4.84 10.66
CA GLU A 215 -8.84 -4.20 11.77
C GLU A 215 -8.99 -5.20 12.91
N LYS A 216 -8.69 -4.77 14.15
CA LYS A 216 -8.92 -5.62 15.34
C LYS A 216 -10.39 -5.72 15.71
N ASP A 217 -11.11 -4.60 15.56
CA ASP A 217 -12.51 -4.52 15.91
C ASP A 217 -13.36 -5.00 14.71
N PRO A 218 -14.14 -6.10 14.86
CA PRO A 218 -15.04 -6.57 13.82
C PRO A 218 -16.06 -5.50 13.37
N ALA A 219 -16.34 -4.50 14.22
CA ALA A 219 -17.21 -3.38 13.88
C ALA A 219 -16.63 -2.46 12.80
N LEU A 220 -15.31 -2.30 12.80
CA LEU A 220 -14.57 -1.45 11.87
C LEU A 220 -14.10 -2.22 10.64
N SER A 221 -14.19 -3.55 10.68
CA SER A 221 -13.76 -4.44 9.62
C SER A 221 -14.80 -4.51 8.49
N LEU A 222 -14.54 -3.79 7.41
CA LEU A 222 -15.34 -3.96 6.18
C LEU A 222 -15.39 -5.42 5.71
N PRO A 223 -14.30 -6.21 5.65
CA PRO A 223 -14.40 -7.61 5.25
C PRO A 223 -15.39 -8.42 6.10
N HIS A 224 -15.56 -8.09 7.38
CA HIS A 224 -16.58 -8.72 8.22
C HIS A 224 -18.01 -8.31 7.82
N GLN A 225 -18.23 -7.03 7.51
CA GLN A 225 -19.55 -6.46 7.19
C GLN A 225 -20.02 -6.70 5.75
N VAL A 226 -19.12 -7.13 4.87
CA VAL A 226 -19.40 -7.41 3.46
C VAL A 226 -20.49 -8.48 3.26
N THR A 227 -20.62 -9.43 4.19
CA THR A 227 -21.72 -10.42 4.16
C THR A 227 -23.09 -9.73 4.29
N TYR A 228 -23.20 -8.74 5.17
CA TYR A 228 -24.43 -7.97 5.32
C TYR A 228 -24.69 -7.06 4.10
N LEU A 229 -23.65 -6.49 3.50
CA LEU A 229 -23.78 -5.71 2.27
C LEU A 229 -24.38 -6.55 1.12
N LEU A 230 -23.97 -7.81 0.97
CA LEU A 230 -24.55 -8.74 0.00
C LEU A 230 -26.02 -9.03 0.30
N ARG A 231 -26.36 -9.35 1.57
CA ARG A 231 -27.75 -9.57 1.99
C ARG A 231 -28.63 -8.34 1.72
N LEU A 232 -28.15 -7.15 2.05
CA LEU A 232 -28.88 -5.90 1.84
C LEU A 232 -29.11 -5.63 0.34
N ARG A 233 -28.10 -5.85 -0.50
CA ARG A 233 -28.21 -5.78 -1.96
C ARG A 233 -29.32 -6.71 -2.45
N ASP A 234 -29.32 -7.97 -2.01
CA ASP A 234 -30.27 -8.98 -2.48
C ASP A 234 -31.70 -8.65 -2.06
N SER A 235 -31.90 -8.24 -0.80
CA SER A 235 -33.20 -7.75 -0.32
C SER A 235 -33.68 -6.53 -1.12
N ALA A 236 -32.79 -5.58 -1.43
CA ALA A 236 -33.15 -4.35 -2.13
C ALA A 236 -33.53 -4.58 -3.60
N VAL A 237 -32.85 -5.49 -4.31
CA VAL A 237 -33.16 -5.83 -5.71
C VAL A 237 -34.53 -6.50 -5.82
N HIS A 238 -34.96 -7.25 -4.79
CA HIS A 238 -36.25 -7.94 -4.74
C HIS A 238 -37.34 -7.18 -3.97
N ALA A 239 -37.05 -5.95 -3.52
CA ALA A 239 -37.97 -5.18 -2.68
C ALA A 239 -39.26 -4.77 -3.43
N PRO A 240 -40.37 -4.58 -2.68
CA PRO A 240 -41.57 -3.96 -3.24
C PRO A 240 -41.28 -2.49 -3.60
N GLY A 241 -41.84 -2.03 -4.72
CA GLY A 241 -41.65 -0.65 -5.22
C GLY A 241 -40.52 -0.50 -6.25
N SER A 242 -40.83 0.13 -7.38
CA SER A 242 -39.88 0.33 -8.49
C SER A 242 -38.70 1.23 -8.11
N ALA A 243 -38.92 2.23 -7.24
CA ALA A 243 -37.88 3.13 -6.78
C ALA A 243 -36.81 2.41 -5.96
N VAL A 244 -37.22 1.58 -4.98
CA VAL A 244 -36.31 0.79 -4.14
C VAL A 244 -35.51 -0.20 -4.99
N ARG A 245 -36.16 -0.92 -5.91
CA ARG A 245 -35.46 -1.83 -6.83
C ARG A 245 -34.44 -1.13 -7.71
N SER A 246 -34.74 0.10 -8.17
CA SER A 246 -33.80 0.91 -8.96
C SER A 246 -32.54 1.26 -8.14
N SER A 247 -32.72 1.76 -6.91
CA SER A 247 -31.58 2.01 -5.99
C SER A 247 -30.84 0.73 -5.62
N GLY A 248 -31.55 -0.39 -5.39
CA GLY A 248 -30.95 -1.70 -5.15
C GLY A 248 -30.11 -2.20 -6.34
N GLY A 249 -30.58 -1.96 -7.57
CA GLY A 249 -29.82 -2.23 -8.78
C GLY A 249 -28.52 -1.42 -8.88
N ARG A 250 -28.56 -0.13 -8.52
CA ARG A 250 -27.34 0.71 -8.45
C ARG A 250 -26.35 0.20 -7.41
N LEU A 251 -26.82 -0.17 -6.22
CA LEU A 251 -25.98 -0.78 -5.19
C LEU A 251 -25.36 -2.09 -5.69
N SER A 252 -26.14 -2.93 -6.37
CA SER A 252 -25.65 -4.17 -6.97
C SER A 252 -24.52 -3.95 -7.97
N VAL A 253 -24.65 -2.94 -8.84
CA VAL A 253 -23.58 -2.56 -9.77
C VAL A 253 -22.34 -2.08 -9.03
N ALA A 254 -22.49 -1.23 -8.00
CA ALA A 254 -21.36 -0.74 -7.21
C ALA A 254 -20.64 -1.87 -6.46
N VAL A 255 -21.37 -2.83 -5.89
CA VAL A 255 -20.82 -4.02 -5.24
C VAL A 255 -20.07 -4.90 -6.25
N CYS A 256 -20.63 -5.10 -7.45
CA CYS A 256 -19.96 -5.82 -8.52
C CYS A 256 -18.63 -5.15 -8.90
N GLN A 257 -18.63 -3.84 -9.12
CA GLN A 257 -17.42 -3.08 -9.45
C GLN A 257 -16.37 -3.12 -8.33
N LEU A 258 -16.79 -3.08 -7.05
CA LEU A 258 -15.88 -3.28 -5.92
C LEU A 258 -15.26 -4.68 -5.95
N SER A 259 -16.07 -5.71 -6.19
CA SER A 259 -15.58 -7.09 -6.27
C SER A 259 -14.58 -7.28 -7.42
N THR A 260 -14.83 -6.70 -8.60
CA THR A 260 -13.91 -6.77 -9.74
C THR A 260 -12.54 -6.18 -9.39
N VAL A 261 -12.50 -5.00 -8.76
CA VAL A 261 -11.21 -4.39 -8.35
C VAL A 261 -10.48 -5.25 -7.32
N LEU A 262 -11.20 -5.83 -6.35
CA LEU A 262 -10.62 -6.73 -5.36
C LEU A 262 -10.07 -8.02 -5.99
N ASP A 263 -10.78 -8.57 -6.97
CA ASP A 263 -10.40 -9.81 -7.63
C ASP A 263 -9.23 -9.63 -8.58
N ASP A 264 -9.31 -8.63 -9.46
CA ASP A 264 -8.29 -8.32 -10.47
C ASP A 264 -6.95 -7.94 -9.84
N THR A 265 -6.97 -7.37 -8.64
CA THR A 265 -5.77 -6.82 -8.00
C THR A 265 -5.17 -7.74 -6.94
N PHE A 266 -5.99 -8.48 -6.18
CA PHE A 266 -5.53 -9.17 -4.97
C PHE A 266 -5.92 -10.65 -4.90
N LEU A 267 -7.17 -10.99 -5.20
CA LEU A 267 -7.73 -12.30 -4.87
C LEU A 267 -7.60 -13.32 -6.01
N HIS A 268 -7.77 -12.88 -7.25
CA HIS A 268 -7.68 -13.69 -8.47
C HIS A 268 -8.52 -15.00 -8.42
N VAL A 269 -9.72 -14.93 -7.85
CA VAL A 269 -10.67 -16.04 -7.75
C VAL A 269 -11.35 -16.31 -9.10
N GLY A 270 -11.66 -15.26 -9.88
CA GLY A 270 -12.36 -15.38 -11.17
C GLY A 270 -13.83 -15.79 -11.02
N ALA A 271 -14.47 -15.38 -9.94
CA ALA A 271 -15.76 -15.86 -9.47
C ALA A 271 -16.80 -14.73 -9.35
N PRO A 272 -18.10 -15.01 -9.19
CA PRO A 272 -19.11 -13.96 -9.01
C PRO A 272 -18.86 -13.13 -7.74
N PRO A 273 -19.45 -11.91 -7.65
CA PRO A 273 -19.16 -10.95 -6.57
C PRO A 273 -19.27 -11.52 -5.15
N GLU A 274 -20.19 -12.44 -4.93
CA GLU A 274 -20.41 -13.10 -3.63
C GLU A 274 -19.22 -13.94 -3.18
N GLU A 275 -18.65 -14.72 -4.09
CA GLU A 275 -17.51 -15.59 -3.82
C GLU A 275 -16.25 -14.77 -3.61
N VAL A 276 -16.03 -13.74 -4.44
CA VAL A 276 -14.90 -12.81 -4.29
C VAL A 276 -14.96 -12.09 -2.95
N LEU A 277 -16.13 -11.57 -2.58
CA LEU A 277 -16.33 -10.86 -1.33
C LEU A 277 -16.26 -11.79 -0.10
N THR A 278 -16.64 -13.05 -0.24
CA THR A 278 -16.44 -14.07 0.80
C THR A 278 -14.96 -14.45 0.92
N ALA A 279 -14.23 -14.57 -0.20
CA ALA A 279 -12.79 -14.78 -0.21
C ALA A 279 -12.06 -13.60 0.44
N TYR A 280 -12.51 -12.36 0.20
CA TYR A 280 -12.03 -11.17 0.89
C TYR A 280 -12.21 -11.28 2.41
N ALA A 281 -13.40 -11.61 2.89
CA ALA A 281 -13.66 -11.83 4.32
C ALA A 281 -12.73 -12.91 4.91
N THR A 282 -12.62 -14.03 4.20
CA THR A 282 -11.84 -15.21 4.64
C THR A 282 -10.34 -14.90 4.71
N GLN A 283 -9.78 -14.21 3.72
CA GLN A 283 -8.37 -13.80 3.73
C GLN A 283 -8.03 -12.84 4.87
N HIS A 284 -9.03 -12.10 5.36
CA HIS A 284 -8.91 -11.21 6.50
C HIS A 284 -9.25 -11.88 7.84
N GLY A 285 -9.36 -13.22 7.88
CA GLY A 285 -9.61 -13.98 9.11
C GLY A 285 -11.07 -14.01 9.55
N HIS A 286 -11.99 -13.44 8.76
CA HIS A 286 -13.41 -13.47 9.05
C HIS A 286 -14.06 -14.63 8.28
N HIS A 287 -14.35 -15.71 9.01
CA HIS A 287 -15.20 -16.78 8.50
C HIS A 287 -16.66 -16.34 8.60
N ARG A 288 -17.52 -16.87 7.70
CA ARG A 288 -18.98 -16.78 7.84
C ARG A 288 -19.34 -17.13 9.29
N ALA A 289 -19.97 -16.20 10.02
CA ALA A 289 -20.79 -16.62 11.14
C ALA A 289 -21.88 -17.54 10.54
N PRO A 290 -22.09 -18.75 11.08
CA PRO A 290 -23.18 -19.59 10.61
C PRO A 290 -24.48 -18.79 10.73
N ALA A 291 -25.25 -18.82 9.64
CA ALA A 291 -26.56 -18.19 9.51
C ALA A 291 -27.53 -18.67 10.60
#